data_AF-A0A0A2M6R2-F1
#
_entry.id   AF-A0A0A2M6R2-F1
#
_cell.length_a   1.000
_cell.length_b   1.000
_cell.length_c   1.000
_cell.angle_alpha   90.00
_cell.angle_beta   90.00
_cell.angle_gamma   90.00
#
_symmetry.space_group_name_H-M   'P 1'
#
loop_
_entity.id
_entity.type
_entity.pdbx_description
1 polymer ?
#
loop_
_entity_poly.entity_id
_entity_poly.type
_entity_poly.pdbx_seq_one_letter_code
_entity_poly.pdbx_strand_id
1 'polypeptide(L)'
;MKKIVMGLLLLAAIGSYAQEKPVKQSVKSVERPIGDKIKNEKKLHKVTPDEQAKQIAKELNLNDIQQAKVKVLYEEQEKNRAALAPELKKMEKGEQHDHAAMEKKMKEENTAFDTKMKNILSKEQYVKWQESLKKNHSNMGLKKIETIKKS
;
A
#
# COMPACT_ATOMS: atom_id res chain seq x y z
N MET A 1 -11.25 -22.01 23.00
CA MET A 1 -9.99 -22.80 23.04
C MET A 1 -10.22 -24.17 22.42
N LYS A 2 -9.39 -24.54 21.42
CA LYS A 2 -9.13 -25.89 20.87
C LYS A 2 -8.15 -25.66 19.70
N LYS A 3 -6.85 -25.60 19.99
CA LYS A 3 -5.83 -26.63 19.72
C LYS A 3 -5.78 -27.08 18.26
N ILE A 4 -4.74 -26.66 17.52
CA ILE A 4 -3.84 -27.55 16.75
C ILE A 4 -2.45 -26.89 16.76
N VAL A 5 -1.49 -27.57 17.41
CA VAL A 5 -0.05 -27.42 17.22
C VAL A 5 0.38 -28.58 16.33
N MET A 6 1.15 -28.32 15.27
CA MET A 6 2.08 -29.24 14.59
C MET A 6 2.72 -28.44 13.45
N GLY A 7 4.03 -28.36 13.22
CA GLY A 7 5.15 -29.14 13.73
C GLY A 7 6.11 -29.40 12.54
N LEU A 8 7.42 -29.27 12.80
CA LEU A 8 8.59 -29.70 12.01
C LEU A 8 9.19 -28.79 10.90
N LEU A 9 10.32 -28.18 11.31
CA LEU A 9 11.63 -28.12 10.63
C LEU A 9 11.93 -29.20 9.58
N LEU A 10 12.67 -28.82 8.51
CA LEU A 10 13.97 -29.44 8.17
C LEU A 10 14.79 -28.60 7.17
N LEU A 11 16.11 -28.71 7.33
CA LEU A 11 17.22 -27.85 6.90
C LEU A 11 17.82 -28.18 5.51
N ALA A 12 18.52 -27.16 4.99
CA ALA A 12 19.78 -27.16 4.23
C ALA A 12 19.84 -27.79 2.83
N ALA A 13 20.33 -27.01 1.85
CA ALA A 13 21.73 -27.04 1.43
C ALA A 13 22.00 -26.05 0.28
N ILE A 14 23.25 -25.64 0.20
CA ILE A 14 23.82 -24.51 -0.56
C ILE A 14 24.37 -25.01 -1.90
N GLY A 15 24.30 -24.17 -2.94
CA GLY A 15 25.05 -24.33 -4.17
C GLY A 15 25.53 -22.98 -4.68
N SER A 16 26.80 -22.68 -4.44
CA SER A 16 27.54 -21.50 -4.91
C SER A 16 28.08 -21.78 -6.31
N TYR A 17 28.05 -20.82 -7.25
CA TYR A 17 29.16 -20.59 -8.18
C TYR A 17 29.14 -19.15 -8.71
N ALA A 18 30.27 -18.49 -8.52
CA ALA A 18 30.66 -17.21 -9.04
C ALA A 18 30.90 -17.26 -10.56
N GLN A 19 30.57 -16.19 -11.27
CA GLN A 19 31.21 -15.88 -12.53
C GLN A 19 31.40 -14.36 -12.65
N GLU A 20 32.57 -13.91 -12.20
CA GLU A 20 33.11 -12.60 -12.48
C GLU A 20 33.44 -12.49 -13.98
N LYS A 21 33.08 -11.37 -14.60
CA LYS A 21 33.62 -10.92 -15.88
C LYS A 21 34.03 -9.45 -15.73
N PRO A 22 35.27 -9.07 -16.06
CA PRO A 22 35.76 -7.72 -15.83
C PRO A 22 35.57 -6.85 -17.09
N VAL A 23 34.75 -5.80 -17.05
CA VAL A 23 34.77 -4.77 -18.11
C VAL A 23 34.42 -3.37 -17.55
N LYS A 24 35.49 -2.59 -17.37
CA LYS A 24 35.67 -1.14 -17.68
C LYS A 24 34.70 -0.12 -17.07
N GLN A 25 35.25 0.57 -16.08
CA GLN A 25 34.94 1.93 -15.65
C GLN A 25 35.11 2.91 -16.83
N SER A 26 34.00 3.50 -17.31
CA SER A 26 34.05 4.79 -18.02
C SER A 26 33.00 5.72 -17.44
N VAL A 27 33.49 6.69 -16.67
CA VAL A 27 32.72 7.82 -16.14
C VAL A 27 32.49 8.81 -17.28
N LYS A 28 31.27 8.87 -17.82
CA LYS A 28 30.72 10.10 -18.43
C LYS A 28 29.22 10.00 -18.66
N SER A 29 28.56 11.10 -18.34
CA SER A 29 27.15 11.46 -18.60
C SER A 29 26.12 10.92 -17.61
N VAL A 30 25.82 11.76 -16.60
CA VAL A 30 24.53 11.77 -15.90
C VAL A 30 23.49 12.32 -16.87
N GLU A 31 23.09 11.50 -17.83
CA GLU A 31 21.79 11.64 -18.49
C GLU A 31 20.91 10.55 -17.88
N ARG A 32 19.81 10.95 -17.24
CA ARG A 32 18.79 10.02 -16.80
C ARG A 32 18.09 9.49 -18.05
N PRO A 33 18.20 8.20 -18.44
CA PRO A 33 17.25 7.66 -19.41
C PRO A 33 15.92 7.47 -18.69
N ILE A 34 15.10 8.51 -18.67
CA ILE A 34 13.66 8.38 -18.46
C ILE A 34 13.10 7.91 -19.82
N GLY A 35 13.15 6.61 -20.04
CA GLY A 35 12.66 6.02 -21.29
C GLY A 35 13.08 4.57 -21.39
N ASP A 36 12.12 3.69 -21.65
CA ASP A 36 12.30 2.34 -22.16
C ASP A 36 12.56 1.15 -21.23
N LYS A 37 12.16 1.13 -19.94
CA LYS A 37 12.04 -0.16 -19.21
C LYS A 37 10.94 -0.26 -18.14
N ILE A 38 9.67 0.02 -18.46
CA ILE A 38 8.54 -0.59 -17.70
C ILE A 38 7.41 -1.00 -18.66
N LYS A 39 7.62 -2.06 -19.45
CA LYS A 39 6.53 -2.86 -20.06
C LYS A 39 6.35 -4.19 -19.33
N ASN A 40 6.48 -4.17 -18.00
CA ASN A 40 5.95 -5.21 -17.15
C ASN A 40 4.79 -4.59 -16.38
N GLU A 41 3.66 -4.45 -17.07
CA GLU A 41 2.37 -4.23 -16.43
C GLU A 41 2.05 -5.45 -15.57
N LYS A 42 2.66 -5.54 -14.39
CA LYS A 42 1.99 -6.19 -13.26
C LYS A 42 0.68 -5.41 -13.15
N LYS A 43 -0.40 -5.96 -13.68
CA LYS A 43 -1.76 -5.51 -13.38
C LYS A 43 -1.84 -5.49 -11.86
N LEU A 44 -1.64 -4.32 -11.27
CA LEU A 44 -1.76 -4.11 -9.85
C LEU A 44 -3.24 -4.40 -9.61
N HIS A 45 -3.55 -5.55 -9.01
CA HIS A 45 -4.93 -5.93 -8.74
C HIS A 45 -5.55 -4.78 -7.94
N LYS A 46 -6.43 -4.02 -8.60
CA LYS A 46 -7.15 -2.93 -7.96
C LYS A 46 -8.16 -3.60 -7.05
N VAL A 47 -7.83 -3.64 -5.76
CA VAL A 47 -8.73 -4.18 -4.74
C VAL A 47 -10.00 -3.34 -4.77
N THR A 48 -11.13 -3.99 -5.00
CA THR A 48 -12.43 -3.32 -5.03
C THR A 48 -12.86 -2.91 -3.62
N PRO A 49 -13.74 -1.90 -3.46
CA PRO A 49 -14.29 -1.54 -2.14
C PRO A 49 -14.91 -2.74 -1.40
N ASP A 50 -15.55 -3.65 -2.14
CA ASP A 50 -16.15 -4.87 -1.60
C ASP A 50 -15.10 -5.84 -1.06
N GLU A 51 -14.00 -6.05 -1.78
CA GLU A 51 -12.87 -6.87 -1.33
C GLU A 51 -12.17 -6.26 -0.12
N GLN A 52 -11.97 -4.94 -0.10
CA GLN A 52 -11.40 -4.23 1.06
C GLN A 52 -12.29 -4.40 2.29
N ALA A 53 -13.60 -4.19 2.15
CA ALA A 53 -14.56 -4.37 3.23
C ALA A 53 -14.57 -5.83 3.74
N LYS A 54 -14.48 -6.83 2.83
CA LYS A 54 -14.37 -8.25 3.20
C LYS A 54 -13.08 -8.57 3.95
N GLN A 55 -11.94 -7.97 3.58
CA GLN A 55 -10.68 -8.16 4.29
C GLN A 55 -10.76 -7.59 5.71
N ILE A 56 -11.19 -6.35 5.85
CA ILE A 56 -11.38 -5.72 7.17
C ILE A 56 -12.42 -6.47 8.00
N ALA A 57 -13.49 -6.96 7.38
CA ALA A 57 -14.50 -7.78 8.05
C ALA A 57 -13.89 -9.06 8.66
N LYS A 58 -13.02 -9.75 7.92
CA LYS A 58 -12.32 -10.94 8.42
C LYS A 58 -11.29 -10.60 9.50
N GLU A 59 -10.51 -9.54 9.33
CA GLU A 59 -9.47 -9.15 10.28
C GLU A 59 -10.04 -8.69 11.63
N LEU A 60 -11.16 -7.95 11.59
CA LEU A 60 -11.77 -7.35 12.79
C LEU A 60 -12.98 -8.14 13.31
N ASN A 61 -13.35 -9.23 12.64
CA ASN A 61 -14.58 -9.99 12.88
C ASN A 61 -15.81 -9.05 12.92
N LEU A 62 -16.01 -8.28 11.86
CA LEU A 62 -17.16 -7.39 11.73
C LEU A 62 -18.44 -8.20 11.53
N ASN A 63 -19.56 -7.70 12.07
CA ASN A 63 -20.88 -8.23 11.73
C ASN A 63 -21.37 -7.66 10.37
N ASP A 64 -22.44 -8.24 9.84
CA ASP A 64 -22.98 -7.88 8.52
C ASP A 64 -23.35 -6.40 8.40
N ILE A 65 -23.90 -5.80 9.45
CA ILE A 65 -24.27 -4.38 9.48
C ILE A 65 -23.03 -3.50 9.41
N GLN A 66 -21.99 -3.84 10.17
CA GLN A 66 -20.71 -3.11 10.16
C GLN A 66 -20.03 -3.26 8.80
N GLN A 67 -19.98 -4.48 8.25
CA GLN A 67 -19.37 -4.74 6.95
C GLN A 67 -20.06 -3.95 5.82
N ALA A 68 -21.39 -3.88 5.81
CA ALA A 68 -22.13 -3.09 4.84
C ALA A 68 -21.77 -1.59 4.93
N LYS A 69 -21.68 -1.04 6.15
CA LYS A 69 -21.27 0.37 6.36
C LYS A 69 -19.82 0.62 5.94
N VAL A 70 -18.90 -0.30 6.24
CA VAL A 70 -17.50 -0.21 5.81
C VAL A 70 -17.39 -0.24 4.28
N LYS A 71 -18.17 -1.07 3.60
CA LYS A 71 -18.22 -1.09 2.13
C LYS A 71 -18.63 0.26 1.55
N VAL A 72 -19.72 0.85 2.04
CA VAL A 72 -20.17 2.19 1.61
C VAL A 72 -19.09 3.23 1.85
N LEU A 73 -18.39 3.16 2.98
CA LEU A 73 -17.28 4.06 3.30
C LEU A 73 -16.11 3.93 2.30
N TYR A 74 -15.76 2.71 1.89
CA TYR A 74 -14.74 2.50 0.85
C TYR A 74 -15.19 2.92 -0.55
N GLU A 75 -16.46 2.77 -0.89
CA GLU A 75 -17.02 3.29 -2.15
C GLU A 75 -16.98 4.82 -2.19
N GLU A 76 -17.24 5.49 -1.07
CA GLU A 76 -17.09 6.94 -0.93
C GLU A 76 -15.63 7.37 -1.11
N GLN A 77 -14.69 6.66 -0.47
CA GLN A 77 -13.25 6.92 -0.61
C GLN A 77 -12.79 6.74 -2.06
N GLU A 78 -13.30 5.74 -2.77
CA GLU A 78 -12.98 5.54 -4.18
C GLU A 78 -13.46 6.71 -5.05
N LYS A 79 -14.69 7.20 -4.81
CA LYS A 79 -15.23 8.37 -5.51
C LYS A 79 -14.38 9.62 -5.26
N ASN A 80 -13.97 9.85 -4.01
CA ASN A 80 -13.11 10.99 -3.66
C ASN A 80 -11.75 10.89 -4.37
N ARG A 81 -11.15 9.69 -4.41
CA ARG A 81 -9.92 9.44 -5.17
C ARG A 81 -10.09 9.66 -6.67
N ALA A 82 -11.22 9.21 -7.24
CA ALA A 82 -11.52 9.42 -8.65
C ALA A 82 -11.68 10.91 -8.98
N ALA A 83 -12.24 11.71 -8.07
CA ALA A 83 -12.34 13.16 -8.22
C ALA A 83 -10.96 13.87 -8.20
N LEU A 84 -9.94 13.24 -7.62
CA LEU A 84 -8.56 13.74 -7.59
C LEU A 84 -7.72 13.29 -8.81
N ALA A 85 -8.20 12.32 -9.58
CA ALA A 85 -7.55 11.86 -10.81
C ALA A 85 -7.14 12.97 -11.80
N PRO A 86 -7.95 14.02 -12.07
CA PRO A 86 -7.52 15.09 -12.97
C PRO A 86 -6.33 15.88 -12.42
N GLU A 87 -6.31 16.17 -11.12
CA GLU A 87 -5.18 16.89 -10.50
C GLU A 87 -3.92 16.02 -10.47
N LEU A 88 -4.04 14.72 -10.17
CA LEU A 88 -2.91 13.79 -10.23
C LEU A 88 -2.32 13.68 -11.64
N LYS A 89 -3.15 13.70 -12.68
CA LYS A 89 -2.68 13.73 -14.08
C LYS A 89 -1.93 15.02 -14.41
N LYS A 90 -2.33 16.15 -13.86
CA LYS A 90 -1.59 17.42 -14.00
C LYS A 90 -0.23 17.33 -13.32
N MET A 91 -0.16 16.75 -12.12
CA MET A 91 1.11 16.49 -11.42
C MET A 91 2.05 15.63 -12.26
N GLU A 92 1.53 14.54 -12.84
CA GLU A 92 2.31 13.60 -13.67
C GLU A 92 2.91 14.26 -14.91
N LYS A 93 2.16 15.19 -15.52
CA LYS A 93 2.61 15.99 -16.67
C LYS A 93 3.57 17.13 -16.29
N GLY A 94 3.85 17.32 -15.00
CA GLY A 94 4.68 18.44 -14.51
C GLY A 94 3.99 19.79 -14.61
N GLU A 95 2.66 19.82 -14.75
CA GLU A 95 1.90 21.06 -14.76
C GLU A 95 1.86 21.68 -13.35
N GLN A 96 1.78 23.01 -13.30
CA GLN A 96 1.67 23.73 -12.02
C GLN A 96 0.37 23.31 -11.30
N HIS A 97 0.51 22.87 -10.06
CA HIS A 97 -0.60 22.49 -9.21
C HIS A 97 -0.32 22.88 -7.76
N ASP A 98 -1.39 23.13 -7.01
CA ASP A 98 -1.31 23.51 -5.62
C ASP A 98 -1.13 22.27 -4.73
N HIS A 99 0.13 21.93 -4.49
CA HIS A 99 0.50 20.81 -3.62
C HIS A 99 -0.07 20.97 -2.21
N ALA A 100 -0.09 22.20 -1.68
CA ALA A 100 -0.54 22.47 -0.31
C ALA A 100 -2.07 22.29 -0.18
N ALA A 101 -2.83 22.76 -1.18
CA ALA A 101 -4.27 22.53 -1.23
C ALA A 101 -4.61 21.04 -1.36
N MET A 102 -3.88 20.29 -2.21
CA MET A 102 -4.09 18.85 -2.33
C MET A 102 -3.74 18.10 -1.05
N GLU A 103 -2.60 18.42 -0.42
CA GLU A 103 -2.20 17.80 0.84
C GLU A 103 -3.23 18.06 1.95
N LYS A 104 -3.74 19.29 2.04
CA LYS A 104 -4.81 19.65 2.97
C LYS A 104 -6.06 18.83 2.71
N LYS A 105 -6.52 18.76 1.46
CA LYS A 105 -7.70 17.98 1.08
C LYS A 105 -7.55 16.50 1.41
N MET A 106 -6.40 15.90 1.11
CA MET A 106 -6.10 14.50 1.45
C MET A 106 -6.10 14.26 2.98
N LYS A 107 -5.55 15.20 3.77
CA LYS A 107 -5.60 15.11 5.24
C LYS A 107 -7.02 15.18 5.77
N GLU A 108 -7.82 16.13 5.29
CA GLU A 108 -9.22 16.28 5.68
C GLU A 108 -10.04 15.04 5.33
N GLU A 109 -9.88 14.51 4.12
CA GLU A 109 -10.54 13.26 3.69
C GLU A 109 -10.12 12.07 4.55
N ASN A 110 -8.82 11.95 4.88
CA ASN A 110 -8.33 10.89 5.77
C ASN A 110 -8.91 11.01 7.18
N THR A 111 -8.97 12.22 7.75
CA THR A 111 -9.59 12.45 9.07
C THR A 111 -11.08 12.16 9.06
N ALA A 112 -11.79 12.54 8.00
CA ALA A 112 -13.21 12.24 7.84
C ALA A 112 -13.45 10.73 7.71
N PHE A 113 -12.63 10.03 6.92
CA PHE A 113 -12.68 8.58 6.78
C PHE A 113 -12.42 7.88 8.12
N ASP A 114 -11.37 8.28 8.84
CA ASP A 114 -11.01 7.76 10.16
C ASP A 114 -12.16 7.94 11.17
N THR A 115 -12.75 9.13 11.21
CA THR A 115 -13.89 9.44 12.08
C THR A 115 -15.10 8.56 11.75
N LYS A 116 -15.44 8.40 10.47
CA LYS A 116 -16.53 7.53 10.02
C LYS A 116 -16.25 6.07 10.36
N MET A 117 -15.02 5.60 10.15
CA MET A 117 -14.62 4.23 10.48
C MET A 117 -14.75 3.97 11.98
N LYS A 118 -14.28 4.91 12.82
CA LYS A 118 -14.39 4.83 14.29
C LYS A 118 -15.85 4.70 14.76
N ASN A 119 -16.79 5.35 14.08
CA ASN A 119 -18.21 5.28 14.41
C ASN A 119 -18.89 3.96 13.97
N ILE A 120 -18.29 3.24 13.01
CA ILE A 120 -18.78 1.93 12.55
C ILE A 120 -18.25 0.81 13.44
N LEU A 121 -17.00 0.94 13.88
CA LEU A 121 -16.28 -0.07 14.65
C LEU A 121 -16.56 0.05 16.15
N SER A 122 -16.46 -1.07 16.87
CA SER A 122 -16.34 -1.02 18.33
C SER A 122 -14.98 -0.44 18.74
N LYS A 123 -14.85 -0.01 20.00
CA LYS A 123 -13.58 0.53 20.53
C LYS A 123 -12.41 -0.46 20.32
N GLU A 124 -12.62 -1.74 20.60
CA GLU A 124 -11.59 -2.78 20.43
C GLU A 124 -11.26 -3.04 18.96
N GLN A 125 -12.27 -3.09 18.09
CA GLN A 125 -12.08 -3.27 16.65
C GLN A 125 -11.32 -2.08 16.04
N TYR A 126 -11.63 -0.86 16.48
CA TYR A 126 -10.95 0.35 16.04
C TYR A 126 -9.47 0.37 16.44
N VAL A 127 -9.12 -0.04 17.67
CA VAL A 127 -7.71 -0.15 18.10
C VAL A 127 -6.96 -1.15 17.23
N LYS A 128 -7.52 -2.34 16.98
CA LYS A 128 -6.91 -3.35 16.09
C LYS A 128 -6.74 -2.83 14.67
N TRP A 129 -7.71 -2.09 14.16
CA TRP A 129 -7.64 -1.45 12.84
C TRP A 129 -6.50 -0.43 12.78
N GLN A 130 -6.37 0.44 13.78
CA GLN A 130 -5.27 1.40 13.88
C GLN A 130 -3.90 0.71 13.94
N GLU A 131 -3.79 -0.40 14.66
CA GLU A 131 -2.57 -1.21 14.71
C GLU A 131 -2.23 -1.84 13.35
N SER A 132 -3.24 -2.33 12.62
CA SER A 132 -3.02 -2.91 11.28
C SER A 132 -2.54 -1.86 10.27
N LEU A 133 -3.07 -0.63 10.34
CA LEU A 133 -2.57 0.50 9.57
C LEU A 133 -1.09 0.80 9.86
N LYS A 134 -0.72 0.88 11.14
CA LYS A 134 0.67 1.14 11.57
C LYS A 134 1.62 0.06 11.07
N LYS A 135 1.24 -1.21 11.22
CA LYS A 135 2.05 -2.35 10.75
C LYS A 135 2.31 -2.29 9.25
N ASN A 136 1.30 -1.91 8.46
CA ASN A 136 1.43 -1.76 7.02
C ASN A 136 2.34 -0.57 6.64
N HIS A 137 2.30 0.53 7.39
CA HIS A 137 3.18 1.69 7.18
C HIS A 137 4.64 1.37 7.52
N SER A 138 4.90 0.67 8.63
CA SER A 138 6.26 0.26 9.04
C SER A 138 6.90 -0.70 8.02
N ASN A 139 6.13 -1.64 7.48
CA ASN A 139 6.63 -2.58 6.47
C ASN A 139 6.98 -1.90 5.13
N MET A 140 6.33 -0.80 4.78
CA MET A 140 6.66 0.00 3.59
C MET A 140 7.99 0.76 3.75
N GLY A 141 8.28 1.24 4.97
CA GLY A 141 9.55 1.91 5.29
C GLY A 141 10.75 0.97 5.20
N LEU A 142 10.61 -0.26 5.70
CA LEU A 142 11.68 -1.27 5.68
C LEU A 142 12.00 -1.77 4.26
N LYS A 143 10.98 -2.01 3.43
CA LYS A 143 11.17 -2.41 2.03
C LYS A 143 11.94 -1.37 1.22
N LYS A 144 11.67 -0.06 1.46
CA LYS A 144 12.36 1.03 0.76
C LYS A 144 13.86 1.03 1.06
N ILE A 145 14.25 0.80 2.31
CA ILE A 145 15.65 0.74 2.75
C ILE A 145 16.36 -0.48 2.14
N GLU A 146 15.71 -1.65 2.07
CA GLU A 146 16.31 -2.84 1.44
C GLU A 146 16.52 -2.69 -0.06
N THR A 147 15.63 -2.00 -0.79
CA THR A 147 15.84 -1.70 -2.22
C THR A 147 16.98 -0.72 -2.46
N ILE A 148 17.14 0.29 -1.59
CA ILE A 148 18.24 1.28 -1.70
C ILE A 148 19.59 0.63 -1.39
N LYS A 149 19.64 -0.37 -0.51
CA LYS A 149 20.90 -1.07 -0.13
C LYS A 149 21.34 -2.13 -1.15
N LYS A 150 20.48 -2.47 -2.14
CA LYS A 150 20.73 -3.49 -3.19
C LYS A 150 20.93 -2.90 -4.59
N SER A 151 20.88 -1.58 -4.76
CA SER A 151 21.24 -0.85 -6.00
C SER A 151 22.56 -0.12 -5.79
#